data_AF-A0A821L628-F1
#
_entry.id   AF-A0A821L628-F1
#
_cell.length_a   1.000
_cell.length_b   1.000
_cell.length_c   1.000
_cell.angle_alpha   90.00
_cell.angle_beta   90.00
_cell.angle_gamma   90.00
#
_symmetry.space_group_name_H-M   'P 1'
#
loop_
_entity.id
_entity.type
_entity.pdbx_description
1 polymer ?
#
loop_
_entity_poly.entity_id
_entity_poly.type
_entity_poly.pdbx_seq_one_letter_code
_entity_poly.pdbx_strand_id
1 'polypeptide(L)'
;TEDPRYLQLLERLRHGQCNYDDYELLLTRVVGQSSVGSLHDEPWNKAPILVFRNEVQTQLNNKAAIHKAAEMRQAPIICVAQDTCKGKPIEDSILVKKLLELSDSKTEHLPGLLPLVPEMPVILTQNVAIELGLINGMNGIFRQLVYEEDSVSTEILSETFPSNTQYIRKPSYALVEIVKSKIECNLEQLQSNLIPIPLMEQTFRIDIADVLPKYKRPKSNRKAILSVKRRALPLVPAYCITTHKIQGQTLS
;
A
#
# COMPACT_ATOMS: atom_id res chain seq x y z
N THR A 1 -10.14 -5.89 29.55
CA THR A 1 -9.58 -7.12 28.95
C THR A 1 -9.75 -8.22 29.96
N GLU A 2 -10.62 -9.18 29.70
CA GLU A 2 -11.17 -10.11 30.72
C GLU A 2 -10.37 -11.42 30.89
N ASP A 3 -9.16 -11.52 30.34
CA ASP A 3 -8.29 -12.71 30.47
C ASP A 3 -7.02 -12.39 31.28
N PRO A 4 -7.01 -12.65 32.60
CA PRO A 4 -5.85 -12.42 33.46
C PRO A 4 -4.62 -13.24 33.06
N ARG A 5 -4.82 -14.44 32.50
CA ARG A 5 -3.72 -15.32 32.07
C ARG A 5 -3.02 -14.71 30.86
N TYR A 6 -3.79 -14.18 29.91
CA TYR A 6 -3.24 -13.51 28.75
C TYR A 6 -2.55 -12.19 29.11
N LEU A 7 -3.11 -11.41 30.05
CA LEU A 7 -2.46 -10.19 30.54
C LEU A 7 -1.09 -10.47 31.18
N GLN A 8 -0.98 -11.52 32.01
CA GLN A 8 0.29 -11.92 32.61
C GLN A 8 1.31 -12.38 31.56
N LEU A 9 0.85 -13.11 30.54
CA LEU A 9 1.69 -13.49 29.40
C LEU A 9 2.24 -12.25 28.69
N LEU A 10 1.40 -11.26 28.39
CA LEU A 10 1.82 -10.03 27.70
C LEU A 10 2.82 -9.22 28.55
N GLU A 11 2.64 -9.20 29.87
CA GLU A 11 3.55 -8.50 30.78
C GLU A 11 4.92 -9.19 30.86
N ARG A 12 4.96 -10.53 30.92
CA ARG A 12 6.22 -11.30 30.84
C ARG A 12 6.90 -11.13 29.49
N LEU A 13 6.14 -11.17 28.40
CA LEU A 13 6.64 -10.97 27.04
C LEU A 13 7.32 -9.60 26.89
N ARG A 14 6.70 -8.54 27.43
CA ARG A 14 7.26 -7.18 27.43
C ARG A 14 8.64 -7.11 28.09
N HIS A 15 8.88 -7.89 29.15
CA HIS A 15 10.13 -7.89 29.91
C HIS A 15 11.12 -8.99 29.47
N GLY A 16 10.79 -9.78 28.44
CA GLY A 16 11.63 -10.91 28.01
C GLY A 16 11.68 -12.05 29.04
N GLN A 17 10.63 -12.22 29.84
CA GLN A 17 10.54 -13.19 30.94
C GLN A 17 9.56 -14.33 30.63
N CYS A 18 9.31 -14.62 29.35
CA CYS A 18 8.41 -15.70 28.95
C CYS A 18 8.89 -17.06 29.47
N ASN A 19 7.94 -17.88 29.92
CA ASN A 19 8.18 -19.24 30.37
C ASN A 19 7.57 -20.28 29.42
N TYR A 20 7.72 -21.56 29.76
CA TYR A 20 7.21 -22.65 28.93
C TYR A 20 5.67 -22.63 28.81
N ASP A 21 4.97 -22.28 29.88
CA ASP A 21 3.50 -22.16 29.86
C ASP A 21 3.02 -21.05 28.92
N ASP A 22 3.79 -19.97 28.78
CA ASP A 22 3.51 -18.89 27.82
C ASP A 22 3.68 -19.38 26.37
N TYR A 23 4.71 -20.17 26.11
CA TYR A 23 4.95 -20.77 24.79
C TYR A 23 3.81 -21.71 24.39
N GLU A 24 3.41 -22.62 25.28
CA GLU A 24 2.27 -23.53 25.06
C GLU A 24 0.97 -22.75 24.83
N LEU A 25 0.73 -21.69 25.62
CA LEU A 25 -0.44 -20.84 25.42
C LEU A 25 -0.44 -20.17 24.04
N LEU A 26 0.70 -19.67 23.55
CA LEU A 26 0.79 -19.09 22.21
C LEU A 26 0.59 -20.13 21.10
N LEU A 27 1.06 -21.37 21.28
CA LEU A 27 0.83 -22.45 20.32
C LEU A 27 -0.66 -22.74 20.13
N THR A 28 -1.49 -22.61 21.19
CA THR A 28 -2.96 -22.76 21.05
C THR A 28 -3.60 -21.71 20.14
N ARG A 29 -2.88 -20.63 19.81
CA ARG A 29 -3.35 -19.53 18.96
C ARG A 29 -2.81 -19.63 17.52
N VAL A 30 -2.03 -20.65 17.20
CA VAL A 30 -1.61 -20.92 15.82
C VAL A 30 -2.76 -21.55 15.05
N VAL A 31 -3.22 -20.81 14.02
CA VAL A 31 -4.25 -21.30 13.10
C VAL A 31 -3.70 -22.45 12.26
N GLY A 32 -4.47 -23.54 12.13
CA GLY A 32 -4.12 -24.70 11.29
C GLY A 32 -4.05 -26.04 12.03
N GLN A 33 -4.08 -26.03 13.37
CA GLN A 33 -4.13 -27.25 14.20
C GLN A 33 -5.56 -27.56 14.69
N SER A 34 -6.53 -27.57 13.78
CA SER A 34 -7.95 -27.95 14.04
C SER A 34 -8.81 -26.97 14.83
N SER A 35 -8.31 -25.77 15.16
CA SER A 35 -9.02 -24.76 15.96
C SER A 35 -9.97 -23.85 15.16
N VAL A 36 -9.84 -23.80 13.84
CA VAL A 36 -10.63 -22.95 12.94
C VAL A 36 -11.03 -23.76 11.71
N GLY A 37 -12.32 -23.72 11.34
CA GLY A 37 -12.85 -24.44 10.18
C GLY A 37 -12.35 -23.85 8.85
N SER A 38 -12.54 -22.55 8.64
CA SER A 38 -12.11 -21.83 7.43
C SER A 38 -11.75 -20.38 7.76
N LEU A 39 -10.73 -19.86 7.06
CA LEU A 39 -10.34 -18.44 7.14
C LEU A 39 -11.15 -17.54 6.20
N HIS A 40 -12.01 -18.13 5.37
CA HIS A 40 -12.96 -17.39 4.55
C HIS A 40 -14.23 -16.99 5.31
N ASP A 41 -14.43 -17.58 6.50
CA ASP A 41 -15.59 -17.30 7.33
C ASP A 41 -15.30 -16.15 8.31
N GLU A 42 -16.37 -15.50 8.78
CA GLU A 42 -16.28 -14.52 9.86
C GLU A 42 -15.78 -15.16 11.16
N PRO A 43 -14.98 -14.47 11.99
CA PRO A 43 -14.45 -13.10 11.78
C PRO A 43 -13.13 -13.05 11.00
N TRP A 44 -12.59 -14.19 10.56
CA TRP A 44 -11.23 -14.32 10.02
C TRP A 44 -11.05 -13.63 8.67
N ASN A 45 -12.10 -13.63 7.85
CA ASN A 45 -12.12 -12.92 6.57
C ASN A 45 -11.99 -11.38 6.70
N LYS A 46 -12.21 -10.82 7.90
CA LYS A 46 -12.05 -9.40 8.25
C LYS A 46 -10.89 -9.13 9.21
N ALA A 47 -10.18 -10.17 9.65
CA ALA A 47 -9.12 -10.01 10.63
C ALA A 47 -7.96 -9.16 10.04
N PRO A 48 -7.43 -8.18 10.80
CA PRO A 48 -6.31 -7.39 10.35
C PRO A 48 -5.04 -8.26 10.26
N ILE A 49 -4.33 -8.18 9.14
CA ILE A 49 -3.07 -8.90 8.95
C ILE A 49 -1.90 -8.00 9.32
N LEU A 50 -1.08 -8.46 10.28
CA LEU A 50 0.08 -7.73 10.78
C LEU A 50 1.38 -8.34 10.26
N VAL A 51 2.26 -7.49 9.74
CA VAL A 51 3.57 -7.92 9.22
C VAL A 51 4.70 -7.04 9.74
N PHE A 52 5.89 -7.61 9.85
CA PHE A 52 7.07 -6.88 10.31
C PHE A 52 7.79 -6.11 9.19
N ARG A 53 7.72 -6.60 7.95
CA ARG A 53 8.48 -6.06 6.81
C ARG A 53 7.56 -5.39 5.80
N ASN A 54 7.95 -4.20 5.33
CA ASN A 54 7.19 -3.45 4.32
C ASN A 54 7.12 -4.23 2.99
N GLU A 55 8.17 -4.96 2.62
CA GLU A 55 8.18 -5.75 1.38
C GLU A 55 7.13 -6.86 1.41
N VAL A 56 6.97 -7.52 2.56
CA VAL A 56 5.94 -8.54 2.76
C VAL A 56 4.56 -7.90 2.76
N GLN A 57 4.41 -6.72 3.37
CA GLN A 57 3.19 -5.93 3.33
C GLN A 57 2.76 -5.65 1.88
N THR A 58 3.65 -5.09 1.07
CA THR A 58 3.39 -4.76 -0.34
C THR A 58 3.00 -6.00 -1.14
N GLN A 59 3.72 -7.12 -0.98
CA GLN A 59 3.41 -8.35 -1.70
C GLN A 59 2.03 -8.91 -1.33
N LEU A 60 1.69 -8.97 -0.03
CA LEU A 60 0.39 -9.45 0.42
C LEU A 60 -0.74 -8.53 -0.04
N ASN A 61 -0.54 -7.21 0.06
CA ASN A 61 -1.49 -6.22 -0.40
C ASN A 61 -1.76 -6.30 -1.91
N ASN A 62 -0.71 -6.49 -2.73
CA ASN A 62 -0.86 -6.69 -4.16
C ASN A 62 -1.64 -7.97 -4.46
N LYS A 63 -1.31 -9.09 -3.78
CA LYS A 63 -2.05 -10.35 -3.93
C LYS A 63 -3.52 -10.22 -3.53
N ALA A 64 -3.81 -9.55 -2.42
CA ALA A 64 -5.17 -9.33 -1.95
C ALA A 64 -5.98 -8.48 -2.94
N ALA A 65 -5.38 -7.43 -3.50
CA ALA A 65 -6.02 -6.63 -4.54
C ALA A 65 -6.29 -7.45 -5.81
N ILE A 66 -5.32 -8.25 -6.28
CA ILE A 66 -5.51 -9.13 -7.44
C ILE A 66 -6.64 -10.14 -7.18
N HIS A 67 -6.66 -10.76 -6.00
CA HIS A 67 -7.70 -11.70 -5.61
C HIS A 67 -9.08 -11.04 -5.60
N LYS A 68 -9.19 -9.84 -5.03
CA LYS A 68 -10.46 -9.08 -5.03
C LYS A 68 -10.93 -8.73 -6.43
N ALA A 69 -10.02 -8.32 -7.34
CA ALA A 69 -10.38 -8.08 -8.73
C ALA A 69 -10.94 -9.35 -9.40
N ALA A 70 -10.32 -10.50 -9.14
CA ALA A 70 -10.79 -11.79 -9.65
C ALA A 70 -12.17 -12.18 -9.07
N GLU A 71 -12.39 -11.98 -7.77
CA GLU A 71 -13.68 -12.21 -7.09
C GLU A 71 -14.79 -11.35 -7.70
N MET A 72 -14.48 -10.09 -8.00
CA MET A 72 -15.39 -9.15 -8.67
C MET A 72 -15.53 -9.41 -10.18
N ARG A 73 -14.80 -10.39 -10.73
CA ARG A 73 -14.74 -10.71 -12.17
C ARG A 73 -14.35 -9.51 -13.04
N GLN A 74 -13.40 -8.71 -12.54
CA GLN A 74 -12.88 -7.52 -13.22
C GLN A 74 -11.38 -7.64 -13.46
N ALA A 75 -10.90 -6.95 -14.49
CA ALA A 75 -9.46 -6.78 -14.70
C ALA A 75 -8.87 -5.92 -13.58
N PRO A 76 -7.72 -6.28 -12.99
CA PRO A 76 -7.02 -5.40 -12.05
C PRO A 76 -6.67 -4.07 -12.73
N ILE A 77 -6.89 -2.97 -12.02
CA ILE A 77 -6.48 -1.63 -12.45
C ILE A 77 -5.22 -1.26 -11.66
N ILE A 78 -4.16 -0.89 -12.38
CA ILE A 78 -2.90 -0.41 -11.79
C ILE A 78 -2.71 1.05 -12.16
N CYS A 79 -2.76 1.93 -11.17
CA CYS A 79 -2.37 3.32 -11.34
C CYS A 79 -0.84 3.40 -11.39
N VAL A 80 -0.30 3.92 -12.49
CA VAL A 80 1.15 4.01 -12.74
C VAL A 80 1.66 5.40 -12.35
N ALA A 81 2.73 5.45 -11.56
CA ALA A 81 3.39 6.69 -11.21
C ALA A 81 4.05 7.37 -12.43
N GLN A 82 4.10 8.69 -12.39
CA GLN A 82 4.72 9.52 -13.43
C GLN A 82 6.08 10.03 -12.92
N ASP A 83 7.15 9.46 -13.44
CA ASP A 83 8.52 9.80 -13.03
C ASP A 83 9.19 10.74 -14.04
N THR A 84 9.78 11.81 -13.53
CA THR A 84 10.54 12.80 -14.31
C THR A 84 11.92 13.03 -13.71
N CYS A 85 12.89 13.34 -14.56
CA CYS A 85 14.23 13.77 -14.15
C CYS A 85 14.55 15.09 -14.83
N LYS A 86 14.96 16.10 -14.03
CA LYS A 86 15.23 17.48 -14.53
C LYS A 86 14.06 18.05 -15.37
N GLY A 87 12.82 17.76 -14.95
CA GLY A 87 11.60 18.22 -15.61
C GLY A 87 11.22 17.48 -16.89
N LYS A 88 11.95 16.44 -17.29
CA LYS A 88 11.65 15.62 -18.48
C LYS A 88 11.20 14.21 -18.08
N PRO A 89 10.25 13.60 -18.80
CA PRO A 89 9.94 12.19 -18.64
C PRO A 89 11.18 11.32 -18.82
N ILE A 90 11.26 10.22 -18.08
CA ILE A 90 12.35 9.26 -18.22
C ILE A 90 12.03 8.33 -19.40
N GLU A 91 12.93 8.27 -20.39
CA GLU A 91 12.70 7.52 -21.65
C GLU A 91 13.27 6.10 -21.63
N ASP A 92 14.31 5.81 -20.83
CA ASP A 92 14.88 4.46 -20.75
C ASP A 92 13.89 3.50 -20.07
N SER A 93 13.32 2.59 -20.86
CA SER A 93 12.28 1.64 -20.41
C SER A 93 12.72 0.72 -19.27
N ILE A 94 14.02 0.36 -19.22
CA ILE A 94 14.57 -0.47 -18.14
C ILE A 94 14.59 0.34 -16.84
N LEU A 95 15.06 1.59 -16.92
CA LEU A 95 15.07 2.49 -15.78
C LEU A 95 13.65 2.78 -15.28
N VAL A 96 12.70 3.05 -16.18
CA VAL A 96 11.29 3.25 -15.83
C VAL A 96 10.74 2.04 -15.09
N LYS A 97 10.86 0.83 -15.63
CA LYS A 97 10.38 -0.39 -14.98
C LYS A 97 10.99 -0.56 -13.59
N LYS A 98 12.30 -0.33 -13.46
CA LYS A 98 13.02 -0.50 -12.19
C LYS A 98 12.64 0.56 -11.16
N LEU A 99 12.37 1.80 -11.58
CA LEU A 99 11.88 2.86 -10.69
C LEU A 99 10.47 2.54 -10.17
N LEU A 100 9.60 2.01 -11.02
CA LEU A 100 8.23 1.61 -10.65
C LEU A 100 8.22 0.44 -9.64
N GLU A 101 9.23 -0.43 -9.69
CA GLU A 101 9.42 -1.56 -8.77
C GLU A 101 10.10 -1.19 -7.42
N LEU A 102 10.55 0.05 -7.24
CA LEU A 102 11.18 0.48 -5.99
C LEU A 102 10.17 0.42 -4.83
N SER A 103 10.67 0.05 -3.65
CA SER A 103 9.86 0.10 -2.43
C SER A 103 9.43 1.53 -2.11
N ASP A 104 8.22 1.68 -1.57
CA ASP A 104 7.66 2.97 -1.19
C ASP A 104 8.57 3.72 -0.19
N SER A 105 9.28 2.99 0.67
CA SER A 105 10.28 3.56 1.59
C SER A 105 11.46 4.27 0.91
N LYS A 106 11.74 3.96 -0.35
CA LYS A 106 12.80 4.59 -1.15
C LYS A 106 12.28 5.71 -2.04
N THR A 107 10.97 5.94 -2.05
CA THR A 107 10.28 6.85 -2.97
C THR A 107 9.38 7.83 -2.22
N GLU A 108 9.80 8.22 -1.01
CA GLU A 108 9.06 9.13 -0.12
C GLU A 108 7.59 8.69 0.06
N HIS A 109 7.38 7.37 0.20
CA HIS A 109 6.07 6.74 0.40
C HIS A 109 5.06 6.94 -0.74
N LEU A 110 5.52 7.24 -1.97
CA LEU A 110 4.69 7.26 -3.18
C LEU A 110 4.92 6.00 -4.03
N PRO A 111 3.92 5.12 -4.16
CA PRO A 111 4.08 3.86 -4.88
C PRO A 111 4.31 4.07 -6.36
N GLY A 112 5.11 3.20 -6.97
CA GLY A 112 5.30 3.18 -8.42
C GLY A 112 4.14 2.55 -9.18
N LEU A 113 3.64 1.43 -8.66
CA LEU A 113 2.49 0.69 -9.18
C LEU A 113 1.47 0.51 -8.06
N LEU A 114 0.34 1.18 -8.17
CA LEU A 114 -0.72 1.15 -7.16
C LEU A 114 -1.91 0.32 -7.68
N PRO A 115 -2.12 -0.92 -7.18
CA PRO A 115 -3.30 -1.68 -7.52
C PRO A 115 -4.54 -1.08 -6.85
N LEU A 116 -5.58 -0.90 -7.65
CA LEU A 116 -6.86 -0.33 -7.25
C LEU A 116 -8.00 -1.22 -7.70
N VAL A 117 -8.89 -1.55 -6.77
CA VAL A 117 -10.10 -2.34 -6.98
C VAL A 117 -11.19 -1.71 -6.13
N PRO A 118 -12.37 -1.38 -6.68
CA PRO A 118 -13.46 -0.81 -5.89
C PRO A 118 -13.72 -1.62 -4.62
N GLU A 119 -14.15 -0.94 -3.56
CA GLU A 119 -14.41 -1.50 -2.22
C GLU A 119 -13.16 -1.94 -1.44
N MET A 120 -11.94 -1.73 -1.95
CA MET A 120 -10.75 -2.13 -1.19
C MET A 120 -10.40 -1.13 -0.08
N PRO A 121 -9.91 -1.61 1.08
CA PRO A 121 -9.35 -0.73 2.09
C PRO A 121 -8.05 -0.10 1.57
N VAL A 122 -7.92 1.21 1.77
CA VAL A 122 -6.72 1.98 1.45
C VAL A 122 -6.30 2.83 2.63
N ILE A 123 -5.01 3.17 2.68
CA ILE A 123 -4.46 4.08 3.67
C ILE A 123 -3.72 5.22 2.96
N LEU A 124 -3.92 6.44 3.45
CA LEU A 124 -3.19 7.62 3.00
C LEU A 124 -1.74 7.52 3.44
N THR A 125 -0.79 7.76 2.52
CA THR A 125 0.64 7.74 2.82
C THR A 125 1.23 9.13 3.05
N GLN A 126 0.45 10.18 2.80
CA GLN A 126 0.88 11.57 2.88
C GLN A 126 -0.20 12.44 3.52
N ASN A 127 0.21 13.61 4.03
CA ASN A 127 -0.71 14.64 4.48
C ASN A 127 -1.24 15.39 3.26
N VAL A 128 -2.52 15.18 2.94
CA VAL A 128 -3.18 15.82 1.80
C VAL A 128 -3.81 17.13 2.22
N ALA A 129 -4.54 17.13 3.34
CA ALA A 129 -5.18 18.32 3.91
C ALA A 129 -5.38 18.12 5.42
N ILE A 130 -4.41 18.60 6.20
CA ILE A 130 -4.37 18.41 7.66
C ILE A 130 -5.60 19.01 8.34
N GLU A 131 -6.03 20.19 7.90
CA GLU A 131 -7.22 20.89 8.43
C GLU A 131 -8.52 20.11 8.21
N LEU A 132 -8.56 19.26 7.18
CA LEU A 132 -9.69 18.36 6.89
C LEU A 132 -9.49 16.97 7.52
N GLY A 133 -8.43 16.79 8.30
CA GLY A 133 -8.06 15.49 8.87
C GLY A 133 -7.49 14.49 7.86
N LEU A 134 -7.27 14.87 6.60
CA LEU A 134 -6.67 14.00 5.57
C LEU A 134 -5.15 13.90 5.77
N ILE A 135 -4.77 13.07 6.74
CA ILE A 135 -3.39 12.89 7.19
C ILE A 135 -2.86 11.50 6.84
N ASN A 136 -1.53 11.36 6.83
CA ASN A 136 -0.85 10.08 6.70
C ASN A 136 -1.36 9.10 7.78
N GLY A 137 -1.69 7.88 7.35
CA GLY A 137 -2.21 6.82 8.21
C GLY A 137 -3.74 6.76 8.29
N MET A 138 -4.46 7.73 7.70
CA MET A 138 -5.91 7.69 7.63
C MET A 138 -6.39 6.57 6.70
N ASN A 139 -7.30 5.75 7.21
CA ASN A 139 -7.93 4.66 6.47
C ASN A 139 -9.16 5.15 5.71
N GLY A 140 -9.41 4.54 4.55
CA GLY A 140 -10.61 4.76 3.77
C GLY A 140 -10.93 3.56 2.87
N ILE A 141 -12.04 3.63 2.17
CA ILE A 141 -12.47 2.64 1.19
C ILE A 141 -12.34 3.27 -0.21
N PHE A 142 -11.52 2.68 -1.07
CA PHE A 142 -11.41 3.15 -2.44
C PHE A 142 -12.68 2.83 -3.22
N ARG A 143 -13.24 3.83 -3.91
CA ARG A 143 -14.48 3.70 -4.68
C ARG A 143 -14.22 3.74 -6.18
N GLN A 144 -13.45 4.73 -6.65
CA GLN A 144 -13.25 4.93 -8.08
C GLN A 144 -11.95 5.68 -8.38
N LEU A 145 -11.33 5.36 -9.51
CA LEU A 145 -10.24 6.14 -10.10
C LEU A 145 -10.81 7.01 -11.23
N VAL A 146 -10.45 8.30 -11.24
CA VAL A 146 -10.73 9.21 -12.36
C VAL A 146 -9.44 9.41 -13.15
N TYR A 147 -9.50 9.20 -14.46
CA TYR A 147 -8.33 9.19 -15.34
C TYR A 147 -8.72 9.48 -16.80
N GLU A 148 -7.73 9.78 -17.63
CA GLU A 148 -7.94 9.94 -19.08
C GLU A 148 -8.01 8.55 -19.76
N GLU A 149 -9.12 8.25 -20.45
CA GLU A 149 -9.36 6.93 -21.07
C GLU A 149 -8.30 6.54 -22.12
N ASP A 150 -7.70 7.53 -22.80
CA ASP A 150 -6.61 7.33 -23.76
C ASP A 150 -5.30 6.84 -23.10
N SER A 151 -5.20 6.91 -21.77
CA SER A 151 -4.01 6.55 -21.00
C SER A 151 -3.99 5.10 -20.53
N VAL A 152 -5.04 4.34 -20.84
CA VAL A 152 -5.14 2.91 -20.53
C VAL A 152 -4.19 2.13 -21.44
N SER A 153 -3.35 1.30 -20.83
CA SER A 153 -2.43 0.42 -21.53
C SER A 153 -2.51 -1.00 -20.99
N THR A 154 -2.35 -2.00 -21.85
CA THR A 154 -2.17 -3.41 -21.46
C THR A 154 -0.71 -3.86 -21.57
N GLU A 155 0.22 -2.92 -21.79
CA GLU A 155 1.65 -3.20 -21.81
C GLU A 155 2.12 -3.67 -20.42
N ILE A 156 2.74 -4.84 -20.36
CA ILE A 156 3.14 -5.46 -19.09
C ILE A 156 4.31 -4.67 -18.48
N LEU A 157 4.02 -3.94 -17.40
CA LEU A 157 5.04 -3.21 -16.63
C LEU A 157 5.64 -4.03 -15.49
N SER A 158 4.91 -5.03 -14.97
CA SER A 158 5.39 -5.91 -13.91
C SER A 158 4.87 -7.33 -14.10
N GLU A 159 5.70 -8.31 -13.77
CA GLU A 159 5.31 -9.74 -13.72
C GLU A 159 4.46 -10.07 -12.47
N THR A 160 4.31 -9.11 -11.56
CA THR A 160 3.49 -9.27 -10.34
C THR A 160 2.00 -9.35 -10.64
N PHE A 161 1.55 -8.71 -11.73
CA PHE A 161 0.13 -8.57 -12.05
C PHE A 161 -0.27 -9.48 -13.22
N PRO A 162 -1.54 -9.97 -13.25
CA PRO A 162 -2.05 -10.80 -14.34
C PRO A 162 -1.93 -10.16 -15.73
N SER A 163 -1.96 -10.97 -16.78
CA SER A 163 -1.84 -10.48 -18.17
C SER A 163 -3.00 -9.60 -18.64
N ASN A 164 -4.19 -9.72 -18.03
CA ASN A 164 -5.36 -8.90 -18.34
C ASN A 164 -5.40 -7.56 -17.58
N THR A 165 -4.30 -7.17 -16.93
CA THR A 165 -4.20 -5.95 -16.13
C THR A 165 -4.27 -4.69 -17.00
N GLN A 166 -5.03 -3.69 -16.53
CA GLN A 166 -5.09 -2.36 -17.13
C GLN A 166 -4.18 -1.39 -16.38
N TYR A 167 -3.22 -0.81 -17.08
CA TYR A 167 -2.28 0.18 -16.54
C TYR A 167 -2.72 1.59 -16.92
N ILE A 168 -2.98 2.43 -15.92
CA ILE A 168 -3.48 3.80 -16.08
C ILE A 168 -2.32 4.77 -15.92
N ARG A 169 -1.92 5.44 -17.00
CA ARG A 169 -0.75 6.34 -17.03
C ARG A 169 -1.05 7.81 -16.75
N LYS A 170 -2.31 8.23 -16.88
CA LYS A 170 -2.77 9.61 -16.59
C LYS A 170 -3.96 9.63 -15.62
N PRO A 171 -3.75 9.25 -14.35
CA PRO A 171 -4.75 9.46 -13.31
C PRO A 171 -4.94 10.96 -13.00
N SER A 172 -6.16 11.36 -12.66
CA SER A 172 -6.51 12.71 -12.20
C SER A 172 -6.65 12.75 -10.68
N TYR A 173 -7.45 11.85 -10.10
CA TYR A 173 -7.64 11.68 -8.66
C TYR A 173 -8.33 10.35 -8.36
N ALA A 174 -8.32 9.92 -7.11
CA ALA A 174 -9.10 8.78 -6.62
C ALA A 174 -10.22 9.25 -5.69
N LEU A 175 -11.41 8.69 -5.84
CA LEU A 175 -12.50 8.87 -4.87
C LEU A 175 -12.36 7.84 -3.77
N VAL A 176 -12.19 8.32 -2.54
CA VAL A 176 -12.05 7.51 -1.33
C VAL A 176 -13.13 7.88 -0.34
N GLU A 177 -13.82 6.87 0.18
CA GLU A 177 -14.75 7.05 1.29
C GLU A 177 -14.02 7.01 2.63
N ILE A 178 -14.25 8.02 3.47
CA ILE A 178 -13.62 8.12 4.79
C ILE A 178 -14.69 8.10 5.88
N VAL A 179 -14.85 6.93 6.52
CA VAL A 179 -15.91 6.64 7.50
C VAL A 179 -15.74 7.43 8.81
N LYS A 180 -14.53 7.87 9.15
CA LYS A 180 -14.21 8.64 10.38
C LYS A 180 -13.53 9.97 10.03
N SER A 181 -14.11 10.76 9.14
CA SER A 181 -13.61 12.13 8.92
C SER A 181 -14.26 13.10 9.91
N LYS A 182 -13.49 14.08 10.40
CA LYS A 182 -14.05 15.25 11.11
C LYS A 182 -14.66 16.27 10.12
N ILE A 183 -14.83 15.88 8.86
CA ILE A 183 -15.26 16.78 7.80
C ILE A 183 -16.77 16.91 7.92
N GLU A 184 -17.22 17.93 8.64
CA GLU A 184 -18.60 18.42 8.62
C GLU A 184 -18.92 19.19 7.32
N CYS A 185 -18.09 19.09 6.29
CA CYS A 185 -18.34 19.74 5.02
C CYS A 185 -19.28 18.88 4.18
N ASN A 186 -20.57 19.22 4.23
CA ASN A 186 -21.49 18.96 3.12
C ASN A 186 -20.93 19.67 1.86
N LEU A 187 -20.02 19.01 1.13
CA LEU A 187 -19.75 19.38 -0.24
C LEU A 187 -21.04 19.07 -1.00
N GLU A 188 -21.80 20.10 -1.37
CA GLU A 188 -23.19 20.07 -1.84
C GLU A 188 -23.50 19.11 -3.02
N GLN A 189 -22.50 18.40 -3.56
CA GLN A 189 -22.60 17.50 -4.71
C GLN A 189 -21.98 16.10 -4.50
N LEU A 190 -21.35 15.81 -3.36
CA LEU A 190 -20.78 14.50 -3.05
C LEU A 190 -21.55 13.84 -1.91
N GLN A 191 -21.89 12.56 -2.06
CA GLN A 191 -22.43 11.78 -0.95
C GLN A 191 -21.49 11.94 0.25
N SER A 192 -22.05 12.36 1.38
CA SER A 192 -21.35 12.57 2.64
C SER A 192 -20.34 11.43 2.84
N ASN A 193 -19.04 11.78 2.94
CA ASN A 193 -17.86 10.91 3.11
C ASN A 193 -17.04 10.55 1.86
N LEU A 194 -17.44 10.89 0.62
CA LEU A 194 -16.60 10.70 -0.57
C LEU A 194 -15.67 11.88 -0.81
N ILE A 195 -14.36 11.61 -0.83
CA ILE A 195 -13.33 12.64 -0.89
C ILE A 195 -12.39 12.37 -2.07
N PRO A 196 -12.17 13.36 -2.95
CA PRO A 196 -11.18 13.26 -4.02
C PRO A 196 -9.77 13.39 -3.44
N ILE A 197 -8.98 12.34 -3.60
CA ILE A 197 -7.55 12.31 -3.25
C ILE A 197 -6.73 12.63 -4.51
N PRO A 198 -6.09 13.81 -4.58
CA PRO A 198 -5.29 14.19 -5.73
C PRO A 198 -3.95 13.46 -5.75
N LEU A 199 -3.28 13.52 -6.91
CA LEU A 199 -1.88 13.11 -6.99
C LEU A 199 -0.99 14.08 -6.21
N MET A 200 0.05 13.52 -5.60
CA MET A 200 1.11 14.28 -4.94
C MET A 200 2.43 14.09 -5.67
N GLU A 201 3.33 15.04 -5.47
CA GLU A 201 4.68 15.01 -6.03
C GLU A 201 5.71 14.90 -4.92
N GLN A 202 6.67 13.99 -5.09
CA GLN A 202 7.83 13.87 -4.20
C GLN A 202 9.11 13.71 -5.01
N THR A 203 10.22 14.18 -4.45
CA THR A 203 11.54 14.01 -5.07
C THR A 203 12.38 13.09 -4.21
N PHE A 204 12.88 12.02 -4.81
CA PHE A 204 13.79 11.08 -4.15
C PHE A 204 15.08 10.91 -4.95
N ARG A 205 16.11 10.41 -4.27
CA ARG A 205 17.44 10.19 -4.84
C ARG A 205 17.77 8.71 -4.81
N ILE A 206 18.22 8.20 -5.94
CA ILE A 206 18.67 6.80 -6.08
C ILE A 206 20.10 6.77 -6.62
N ASP A 207 20.86 5.76 -6.22
CA ASP A 207 22.09 5.43 -6.93
C ASP A 207 21.71 4.65 -8.20
N ILE A 208 22.13 5.13 -9.37
CA ILE A 208 21.88 4.46 -10.65
C ILE A 208 22.43 3.03 -10.63
N ALA A 209 23.51 2.77 -9.89
CA ALA A 209 24.09 1.44 -9.76
C ALA A 209 23.14 0.44 -9.06
N ASP A 210 22.26 0.90 -8.18
CA ASP A 210 21.30 0.05 -7.46
C ASP A 210 20.11 -0.36 -8.33
N VAL A 211 19.85 0.39 -9.40
CA VAL A 211 18.64 0.28 -10.22
C VAL A 211 18.94 -0.34 -11.58
N LEU A 212 20.10 -0.03 -12.18
CA LEU A 212 20.49 -0.58 -13.47
C LEU A 212 21.19 -1.94 -13.36
N PRO A 213 20.94 -2.84 -14.34
CA PRO A 213 21.65 -4.11 -14.41
C PRO A 213 23.15 -3.90 -14.64
N LYS A 214 23.97 -4.85 -14.18
CA LYS A 214 25.45 -4.72 -14.12
C LYS A 214 26.09 -4.26 -15.43
N TYR A 215 25.57 -4.68 -16.59
CA TYR A 215 26.10 -4.33 -17.90
C TYR A 215 25.83 -2.87 -18.33
N LYS A 216 24.85 -2.18 -17.72
CA LYS A 216 24.54 -0.76 -17.94
C LYS A 216 25.08 0.15 -16.83
N ARG A 217 25.79 -0.41 -15.83
CA ARG A 217 26.34 0.41 -14.74
C ARG A 217 27.50 1.26 -15.26
N PRO A 218 27.61 2.53 -14.83
CA PRO A 218 28.77 3.34 -15.15
C PRO A 218 30.04 2.66 -14.61
N LYS A 219 31.09 2.59 -15.42
CA LYS A 219 32.40 1.98 -15.05
C LYS A 219 33.16 2.77 -13.97
N SER A 220 32.60 3.89 -13.51
CA SER A 220 33.20 4.77 -12.50
C SER A 220 32.80 4.32 -11.09
N ASN A 221 33.76 4.30 -10.16
CA ASN A 221 33.50 4.07 -8.73
C ASN A 221 32.78 5.24 -8.04
N ARG A 222 32.43 6.32 -8.75
CA ARG A 222 31.64 7.42 -8.18
C ARG A 222 30.15 7.07 -8.23
N LYS A 223 29.47 7.21 -7.07
CA LYS A 223 28.02 7.10 -6.96
C LYS A 223 27.37 8.04 -7.97
N ALA A 224 26.61 7.48 -8.90
CA ALA A 224 25.88 8.25 -9.89
C ALA A 224 24.46 8.44 -9.37
N ILE A 225 24.23 9.51 -8.61
CA ILE A 225 22.94 9.78 -7.97
C ILE A 225 21.99 10.41 -8.98
N LEU A 226 20.85 9.76 -9.21
CA LEU A 226 19.73 10.30 -9.99
C LEU A 226 18.69 10.91 -9.05
N SER A 227 18.29 12.14 -9.32
CA SER A 227 17.17 12.80 -8.64
C SER A 227 15.92 12.62 -9.48
N VAL A 228 14.95 11.89 -8.95
CA VAL A 228 13.69 11.58 -9.63
C VAL A 228 12.55 12.30 -8.91
N LYS A 229 11.73 13.01 -9.68
CA LYS A 229 10.48 13.59 -9.21
C LYS A 229 9.34 12.68 -9.66
N ARG A 230 8.64 12.09 -8.69
CA ARG A 230 7.50 11.20 -8.89
C ARG A 230 6.20 11.92 -8.60
N ARG A 231 5.23 11.77 -9.50
CA ARG A 231 3.84 12.16 -9.29
C ARG A 231 2.96 10.91 -9.24
N ALA A 232 2.30 10.67 -8.11
CA ALA A 232 1.49 9.47 -7.88
C ALA A 232 0.36 9.73 -6.86
N LEU A 233 -0.61 8.82 -6.77
CA LEU A 233 -1.60 8.85 -5.70
C LEU A 233 -0.94 8.49 -4.36
N PRO A 234 -1.17 9.27 -3.29
CA PRO A 234 -0.63 9.00 -1.95
C PRO A 234 -1.45 7.94 -1.21
N LEU A 235 -1.71 6.81 -1.85
CA LEU A 235 -2.55 5.73 -1.35
C LEU A 235 -1.80 4.41 -1.46
N VAL A 236 -2.03 3.49 -0.53
CA VAL A 236 -1.64 2.08 -0.66
C VAL A 236 -2.77 1.17 -0.17
N PRO A 237 -2.87 -0.07 -0.68
CA PRO A 237 -3.83 -1.04 -0.15
C PRO A 237 -3.58 -1.28 1.35
N ALA A 238 -4.65 -1.56 2.09
CA ALA A 238 -4.61 -1.72 3.55
C ALA A 238 -5.22 -3.05 4.03
N TYR A 239 -5.05 -4.13 3.26
CA TYR A 239 -5.40 -5.48 3.73
C TYR A 239 -4.43 -5.98 4.80
N CYS A 240 -3.17 -5.58 4.69
CA CYS A 240 -2.10 -5.85 5.64
C CYS A 240 -1.45 -4.55 6.09
N ILE A 241 -1.10 -4.45 7.37
CA ILE A 241 -0.48 -3.26 7.97
C ILE A 241 0.82 -3.67 8.68
N THR A 242 1.84 -2.81 8.62
CA THR A 242 3.07 -3.04 9.36
C THR A 242 2.94 -2.67 10.83
N THR A 243 3.63 -3.40 11.72
CA THR A 243 3.59 -3.16 13.16
C THR A 243 3.96 -1.71 13.54
N HIS A 244 4.91 -1.10 12.81
CA HIS A 244 5.27 0.32 12.99
C HIS A 244 4.11 1.28 12.69
N LYS A 245 3.28 1.00 11.67
CA LYS A 245 2.12 1.86 11.32
C LYS A 245 0.98 1.76 12.33
N ILE A 246 0.97 0.74 13.18
CA ILE A 246 -0.05 0.53 14.22
C ILE A 246 0.32 1.15 15.56
N GLN A 247 1.56 1.64 15.74
CA GLN A 247 2.05 2.19 17.01
C GLN A 247 1.33 3.49 17.49
N GLY A 248 0.18 3.83 16.90
CA GLY A 248 -0.78 4.84 17.38
C GLY A 248 -2.23 4.56 16.98
N GLN A 249 -2.57 3.35 16.50
CA GLN A 249 -3.93 2.98 16.10
C GLN A 249 -4.50 1.93 17.05
N THR A 250 -5.73 2.11 17.51
CA THR A 250 -6.48 1.07 18.20
C THR A 250 -7.00 0.07 17.17
N LEU A 251 -6.60 -1.19 17.28
CA LEU A 251 -7.21 -2.31 16.56
C LEU A 251 -8.59 -2.54 17.19
N SER A 252 -9.64 -2.05 16.54
CA SER A 252 -11.05 -2.20 16.98
C SER A 252 -11.77 -3.24 16.15
#